data_AF-A0A3R5YWB2-F1
#
_entry.id   AF-A0A3R5YWB2-F1
#
_cell.length_a   1.000
_cell.length_b   1.000
_cell.length_c   1.000
_cell.angle_alpha   90.00
_cell.angle_beta   90.00
_cell.angle_gamma   90.00
#
_symmetry.space_group_name_H-M   'P 1'
#
loop_
_entity.id
_entity.type
_entity.pdbx_description
1 polymer ?
#
loop_
_entity_poly.entity_id
_entity_poly.type
_entity_poly.pdbx_seq_one_letter_code
_entity_poly.pdbx_strand_id
1 'polypeptide(L)'
;MSKILTKLKKEEIDEIENYSERMNSLKALALAFETDEVFSKKCDMYERLIKDISDTNQNIRLWWTRMIQKYELGKYSQDKLYVDFVSGQIELND
;
A
#
# COMPACT_ATOMS: atom_id res chain seq x y z
N MET A 1 -16.45 -15.92 2.25
CA MET A 1 -16.69 -15.29 0.94
C MET A 1 -16.62 -13.81 1.18
N SER A 2 -15.80 -13.08 0.45
CA SER A 2 -15.70 -11.64 0.56
C SER A 2 -16.90 -10.96 -0.09
N LYS A 3 -17.30 -9.81 0.44
CA LYS A 3 -18.41 -9.04 -0.12
C LYS A 3 -17.86 -7.94 -1.03
N ILE A 4 -18.24 -7.99 -2.31
CA ILE A 4 -17.91 -6.95 -3.28
C ILE A 4 -18.68 -5.67 -2.92
N LEU A 5 -17.96 -4.56 -2.76
CA LEU A 5 -18.56 -3.26 -2.42
C LEU A 5 -18.64 -2.33 -3.63
N THR A 6 -17.59 -2.28 -4.45
CA THR A 6 -17.54 -1.40 -5.63
C THR A 6 -16.47 -1.86 -6.62
N LYS A 7 -16.55 -1.33 -7.85
CA LYS A 7 -15.54 -1.49 -8.89
C LYS A 7 -14.77 -0.19 -9.09
N LEU A 8 -13.45 -0.27 -9.07
CA LEU A 8 -12.55 0.86 -9.28
C LEU A 8 -12.41 1.18 -10.76
N LYS A 9 -12.05 2.44 -11.05
CA LYS A 9 -11.57 2.79 -12.39
C LYS A 9 -10.15 2.28 -12.58
N LYS A 10 -9.75 2.11 -13.84
CA LYS A 10 -8.42 1.63 -14.17
C LYS A 10 -7.33 2.51 -13.58
N GLU A 11 -7.48 3.83 -13.66
CA GLU A 11 -6.45 4.76 -13.15
C GLU A 11 -6.26 4.64 -11.63
N GLU A 12 -7.32 4.25 -10.90
CA GLU A 12 -7.28 4.10 -9.46
C GLU A 12 -6.61 2.79 -9.05
N ILE A 13 -6.82 1.74 -9.84
CA ILE A 13 -6.16 0.44 -9.70
C ILE A 13 -4.67 0.62 -9.99
N ASP A 14 -4.32 1.20 -11.15
CA ASP A 14 -2.94 1.45 -11.56
C ASP A 14 -2.18 2.28 -10.49
N GLU A 15 -2.86 3.26 -9.85
CA GLU A 15 -2.26 4.06 -8.78
C GLU A 15 -1.91 3.23 -7.53
N ILE A 16 -2.84 2.40 -7.02
CA ILE A 16 -2.60 1.62 -5.81
C ILE A 16 -1.69 0.40 -6.05
N GLU A 17 -1.71 -0.18 -7.26
CA GLU A 17 -0.77 -1.21 -7.69
C GLU A 17 0.66 -0.67 -7.65
N ASN A 18 0.90 0.49 -8.27
CA ASN A 18 2.22 1.11 -8.28
C ASN A 18 2.77 1.38 -6.85
N TYR A 19 1.93 1.87 -5.93
CA TYR A 19 2.36 2.04 -4.55
C TYR A 19 2.64 0.70 -3.85
N SER A 20 1.86 -0.32 -4.13
CA SER A 20 2.02 -1.66 -3.55
C SER A 20 3.30 -2.35 -4.06
N GLU A 21 3.58 -2.25 -5.37
CA GLU A 21 4.80 -2.74 -5.99
C GLU A 21 6.05 -2.02 -5.47
N ARG A 22 5.98 -0.69 -5.35
CA ARG A 22 7.04 0.12 -4.75
C ARG A 22 7.29 -0.33 -3.30
N MET A 23 6.23 -0.48 -2.49
CA MET A 23 6.35 -0.96 -1.11
C MET A 23 6.99 -2.34 -1.02
N ASN A 24 6.58 -3.27 -1.89
CA ASN A 24 7.16 -4.62 -1.95
C ASN A 24 8.65 -4.59 -2.31
N SER A 25 9.02 -3.75 -3.27
CA SER A 25 10.42 -3.55 -3.68
C SER A 25 11.26 -2.97 -2.55
N LEU A 26 10.75 -1.96 -1.84
CA LEU A 26 11.44 -1.34 -0.69
C LEU A 26 11.60 -2.32 0.48
N LYS A 27 10.59 -3.16 0.74
CA LYS A 27 10.67 -4.23 1.76
C LYS A 27 11.69 -5.30 1.40
N ALA A 28 11.70 -5.75 0.14
CA ALA A 28 12.69 -6.71 -0.35
C ALA A 28 14.11 -6.14 -0.22
N LEU A 29 14.28 -4.86 -0.54
CA LEU A 29 15.54 -4.15 -0.38
C LEU A 29 15.95 -4.07 1.11
N ALA A 30 15.02 -3.73 2.00
CA ALA A 30 15.30 -3.69 3.44
C ALA A 30 15.77 -5.06 3.97
N LEU A 31 15.09 -6.14 3.58
CA LEU A 31 15.45 -7.51 3.96
C LEU A 31 16.84 -7.91 3.43
N ALA A 32 17.16 -7.54 2.18
CA ALA A 32 18.48 -7.82 1.60
C ALA A 32 19.63 -7.16 2.38
N PHE A 33 19.34 -6.05 3.06
CA PHE A 33 20.33 -5.32 3.86
C PHE A 33 20.38 -5.73 5.34
N GLU A 34 19.47 -6.56 5.84
CA GLU A 34 19.50 -6.98 7.25
C GLU A 34 20.80 -7.71 7.65
N THR A 35 21.48 -8.32 6.68
CA THR A 35 22.76 -9.03 6.89
C THR A 35 24.00 -8.18 6.61
N ASP A 36 23.86 -6.92 6.20
CA ASP A 36 24.97 -6.05 5.81
C ASP A 36 25.41 -5.14 6.97
N GLU A 37 26.66 -5.27 7.42
CA GLU A 37 27.26 -4.43 8.46
C GLU A 37 27.21 -2.92 8.12
N VAL A 38 27.22 -2.56 6.83
CA VAL A 38 27.11 -1.16 6.36
C VAL A 38 25.72 -0.59 6.65
N PHE A 39 24.68 -1.42 6.61
CA PHE A 39 23.31 -1.01 6.92
C PHE A 39 23.10 -0.84 8.43
N SER A 40 23.76 -1.67 9.24
CA SER A 40 23.71 -1.60 10.71
C SER A 40 24.25 -0.27 11.27
N LYS A 41 25.05 0.47 10.48
CA LYS A 41 25.59 1.79 10.85
C LYS A 41 24.61 2.95 10.64
N LYS A 42 23.35 2.70 10.24
CA LYS A 42 22.35 3.74 9.91
C LYS A 42 22.92 4.80 8.96
N CYS A 43 23.62 4.36 7.92
CA CYS A 43 24.15 5.25 6.89
C CYS A 43 23.03 5.98 6.13
N ASP A 44 23.36 7.04 5.39
CA ASP A 44 22.42 7.85 4.58
C ASP A 44 21.46 7.00 3.73
N MET A 45 21.91 5.84 3.25
CA MET A 45 21.09 4.91 2.47
C MET A 45 19.97 4.26 3.29
N TYR A 46 20.25 3.90 4.55
CA TYR A 46 19.25 3.39 5.50
C TYR A 46 18.18 4.45 5.74
N GLU A 47 18.58 5.69 6.02
CA GLU A 47 17.65 6.78 6.31
C GLU A 47 16.76 7.09 5.12
N ARG A 48 17.32 7.09 3.90
CA ARG A 48 16.56 7.23 2.66
C ARG A 48 15.56 6.09 2.47
N LEU A 49 15.97 4.85 2.73
CA LEU A 49 15.07 3.70 2.62
C LEU A 49 13.88 3.81 3.58
N ILE A 50 14.13 4.16 4.84
CA ILE A 50 13.07 4.38 5.84
C ILE A 50 12.15 5.52 5.41
N LYS A 51 12.71 6.62 4.89
CA LYS A 51 11.92 7.73 4.37
C LYS A 51 11.05 7.29 3.19
N ASP A 52 11.60 6.56 2.23
CA ASP A 52 10.84 6.07 1.06
C ASP A 52 9.71 5.11 1.46
N ILE A 53 9.94 4.25 2.45
CA ILE A 53 8.91 3.38 3.03
C ILE A 53 7.81 4.21 3.69
N SER A 54 8.18 5.23 4.48
CA SER A 54 7.24 6.12 5.14
C SER A 54 6.38 6.89 4.13
N ASP A 55 7.00 7.50 3.13
CA ASP A 55 6.33 8.28 2.09
C ASP A 55 5.37 7.39 1.28
N THR A 56 5.81 6.18 0.91
CA THR A 56 4.96 5.22 0.18
C THR A 56 3.76 4.77 1.02
N ASN A 57 3.95 4.51 2.32
CA ASN A 57 2.84 4.20 3.23
C ASN A 57 1.86 5.37 3.36
N GLN A 58 2.35 6.60 3.42
CA GLN A 58 1.49 7.79 3.45
C GLN A 58 0.64 7.90 2.17
N ASN A 59 1.23 7.66 1.00
CA ASN A 59 0.50 7.66 -0.26
C ASN A 59 -0.61 6.60 -0.30
N ILE A 60 -0.34 5.39 0.19
CA ILE A 60 -1.36 4.33 0.32
C ILE A 60 -2.50 4.76 1.24
N ARG A 61 -2.20 5.38 2.39
CA ARG A 61 -3.23 5.88 3.33
C ARG A 61 -4.08 7.00 2.71
N LEU A 62 -3.44 7.93 1.99
CA LEU A 62 -4.13 9.00 1.29
C LEU A 62 -5.02 8.46 0.16
N TRP A 63 -4.54 7.47 -0.58
CA TRP A 63 -5.33 6.76 -1.58
C TRP A 63 -6.59 6.14 -0.96
N TRP A 64 -6.43 5.38 0.14
CA TRP A 64 -7.57 4.78 0.86
C TRP A 64 -8.56 5.83 1.37
N THR A 65 -8.05 6.93 1.93
CA THR A 65 -8.89 8.03 2.39
C THR A 65 -9.76 8.59 1.24
N ARG A 66 -9.15 8.80 0.07
CA ARG A 66 -9.88 9.26 -1.14
C ARG A 66 -10.91 8.24 -1.60
N MET A 67 -10.57 6.95 -1.66
CA MET A 67 -11.49 5.90 -2.12
C MET A 67 -12.66 5.70 -1.17
N ILE A 68 -12.41 5.72 0.14
CA ILE A 68 -13.45 5.61 1.16
C ILE A 68 -14.45 6.76 1.03
N GLN A 69 -13.96 7.99 0.83
CA GLN A 69 -14.83 9.15 0.64
C GLN A 69 -15.58 9.06 -0.69
N LYS A 70 -14.89 8.76 -1.80
CA LYS A 70 -15.46 8.73 -3.15
C LYS A 70 -16.56 7.67 -3.31
N TYR A 71 -16.38 6.51 -2.69
CA TYR A 71 -17.30 5.36 -2.79
C TYR A 71 -18.18 5.18 -1.55
N GLU A 72 -18.20 6.17 -0.66
CA GLU A 72 -19.04 6.18 0.56
C GLU A 72 -18.85 4.93 1.45
N LEU A 73 -17.61 4.44 1.55
CA LEU A 73 -17.27 3.21 2.28
C LEU A 73 -17.00 3.46 3.78
N GLY A 74 -17.22 4.68 4.29
CA GLY A 74 -16.87 5.08 5.65
C GLY A 74 -17.59 4.34 6.77
N LYS A 75 -18.61 3.54 6.44
CA LYS A 75 -19.29 2.63 7.38
C LYS A 75 -18.51 1.34 7.67
N TYR A 76 -17.46 1.07 6.89
CA TYR A 76 -16.58 -0.09 7.06
C TYR A 76 -15.24 0.36 7.61
N SER A 77 -14.64 -0.45 8.48
CA SER A 77 -13.28 -0.22 8.94
C SER A 77 -12.28 -0.50 7.79
N GLN A 78 -11.31 0.40 7.59
CA GLN A 78 -10.35 0.30 6.47
C GLN A 78 -9.55 -1.01 6.48
N ASP A 79 -9.26 -1.56 7.66
CA ASP A 79 -8.55 -2.83 7.86
C ASP A 79 -9.30 -4.05 7.33
N LYS A 80 -10.63 -3.94 7.15
CA LYS A 80 -11.46 -4.97 6.53
C LYS A 80 -11.61 -4.81 5.02
N LEU A 81 -11.17 -3.68 4.47
CA LEU A 81 -11.26 -3.38 3.05
C LEU A 81 -9.96 -3.78 2.36
N TYR A 82 -10.07 -4.41 1.20
CA TYR A 82 -8.93 -4.66 0.33
C TYR A 82 -9.32 -4.53 -1.13
N VAL A 83 -8.31 -4.30 -1.97
CA VAL A 83 -8.46 -4.27 -3.42
C VAL A 83 -8.10 -5.64 -3.96
N ASP A 84 -9.00 -6.27 -4.71
CA ASP A 84 -8.64 -7.36 -5.60
C ASP A 84 -8.12 -6.78 -6.91
N PHE A 85 -6.81 -6.91 -7.13
CA PHE A 85 -6.12 -6.43 -8.33
C PHE A 85 -6.52 -7.20 -9.60
N VAL A 86 -7.01 -8.43 -9.49
CA VAL A 86 -7.44 -9.21 -10.65
C VAL A 86 -8.78 -8.68 -11.19
N SER A 87 -9.74 -8.44 -10.30
CA SER A 87 -11.07 -7.98 -10.68
C SER A 87 -11.23 -6.45 -10.68
N GLY A 88 -10.31 -5.73 -10.05
CA GLY A 88 -10.36 -4.28 -9.86
C GLY A 88 -11.44 -3.84 -8.88
N GLN A 89 -11.74 -4.66 -7.87
CA GLN A 89 -12.85 -4.45 -6.95
C GLN A 89 -12.36 -4.16 -5.55
N ILE A 90 -13.09 -3.31 -4.82
CA ILE A 90 -12.94 -3.21 -3.37
C ILE A 90 -13.88 -4.24 -2.75
N GLU A 91 -13.31 -5.11 -1.93
CA GLU A 91 -13.99 -6.17 -1.22
C GLU A 91 -13.90 -5.95 0.29
N LEU A 92 -14.93 -6.41 0.99
CA LEU A 92 -14.96 -6.51 2.44
C LEU A 92 -14.60 -7.94 2.85
N ASN A 93 -13.58 -8.06 3.70
CA ASN A 93 -13.30 -9.29 4.43
C ASN A 93 -14.14 -9.30 5.71
N ASP A 94 -14.98 -10.34 5.89
CA ASP A 94 -15.85 -10.47 7.06
C ASP A 94 -15.07 -10.91 8.31
#